data_AF-A0A961TZC7-F1
#
_entry.id   AF-A0A961TZC7-F1
#
_cell.length_a   1.000
_cell.length_b   1.000
_cell.length_c   1.000
_cell.angle_alpha   90.00
_cell.angle_beta   90.00
_cell.angle_gamma   90.00
#
_symmetry.space_group_name_H-M   'P 1'
#
loop_
_entity.id
_entity.type
_entity.pdbx_description
1 polymer ?
#
loop_
_entity_poly.entity_id
_entity_poly.type
_entity_poly.pdbx_seq_one_letter_code
_entity_poly.pdbx_strand_id
1 'polypeptide(L)'
;MSKTNPPENPYLAARQEWNERYGSYVKSASAWRMVGITSMIMAVIGFSYALYQSTEVKLVPYIVEVDRLGAAASAGFPQQIEYADPRVVRATLGSFISNFRSVTPDAVVQKQYIDKTYALLRSADPATEKINAWFRSNSPFDRARSMTIAIEVTN
;
A
#
# COMPACT_ATOMS: atom_id res chain seq x y z
N MET A 1 -49.42 14.87 -9.54
CA MET A 1 -50.39 15.77 -8.88
C MET A 1 -51.62 14.96 -8.50
N SER A 2 -51.74 14.58 -7.22
CA SER A 2 -53.01 14.08 -6.70
C SER A 2 -54.00 15.24 -6.73
N LYS A 3 -55.14 15.08 -7.39
CA LYS A 3 -56.24 16.04 -7.30
C LYS A 3 -56.74 16.01 -5.85
N THR A 4 -56.48 17.06 -5.09
CA THR A 4 -57.08 17.23 -3.76
C THR A 4 -58.52 17.67 -3.99
N ASN A 5 -59.45 16.71 -3.98
CA ASN A 5 -60.86 17.04 -3.97
C ASN A 5 -61.15 17.83 -2.69
N PRO A 6 -61.83 18.99 -2.75
CA PRO A 6 -62.18 19.72 -1.54
C PRO A 6 -63.01 18.80 -0.64
N PRO A 7 -62.69 18.70 0.66
CA PRO A 7 -63.45 17.84 1.54
C PRO A 7 -64.89 18.37 1.62
N GLU A 8 -65.87 17.51 1.32
CA GLU A 8 -67.30 17.82 1.38
C GLU A 8 -67.74 18.32 2.77
N ASN A 9 -66.97 17.99 3.81
CA ASN A 9 -67.26 18.37 5.19
C ASN A 9 -66.53 19.68 5.57
N PRO A 10 -67.26 20.75 5.96
CA PRO A 10 -66.68 22.05 6.31
C PRO A 10 -65.71 21.99 7.51
N TYR A 11 -65.90 21.05 8.43
CA TYR A 11 -64.97 20.84 9.56
C TYR A 11 -63.61 20.28 9.10
N LEU A 12 -63.60 19.45 8.04
CA LEU A 12 -62.37 18.93 7.45
C LEU A 12 -61.65 19.98 6.60
N ALA A 13 -62.41 20.84 5.91
CA ALA A 13 -61.86 21.96 5.15
C ALA A 13 -61.11 22.94 6.07
N ALA A 14 -61.74 23.36 7.18
CA ALA A 14 -61.11 24.26 8.16
C ALA A 14 -59.83 23.65 8.78
N ARG A 15 -59.82 22.34 9.05
CA ARG A 15 -58.63 21.65 9.55
C ARG A 15 -57.51 21.56 8.51
N GLN A 16 -57.85 21.38 7.22
CA GLN A 16 -56.88 21.41 6.13
C GLN A 16 -56.28 22.80 5.92
N GLU A 17 -57.11 23.85 5.90
CA GLU A 17 -56.64 25.24 5.80
C GLU A 17 -55.67 25.61 6.94
N TRP A 18 -55.96 25.15 8.17
CA TRP A 18 -55.06 25.33 9.31
C TRP A 18 -53.71 24.60 9.12
N ASN A 19 -53.76 23.35 8.68
CA ASN A 19 -52.56 22.53 8.48
C ASN A 19 -51.68 22.99 7.31
N GLU A 20 -52.28 23.51 6.24
CA GLU A 20 -51.57 23.91 5.01
C GLU A 20 -50.64 25.11 5.24
N ARG A 21 -50.96 26.00 6.19
CA ARG A 21 -50.16 27.19 6.53
C ARG A 21 -48.69 26.90 6.82
N TYR A 22 -48.41 25.76 7.46
CA TYR A 22 -47.04 25.35 7.80
C TYR A 22 -46.67 23.98 7.21
N GLY A 23 -47.64 23.17 6.81
CA GLY A 23 -47.41 21.82 6.30
C GLY A 23 -46.54 21.77 5.05
N SER A 24 -46.72 22.73 4.12
CA SER A 24 -45.94 22.81 2.88
C SER A 24 -44.47 23.18 3.16
N TYR A 25 -44.22 24.17 4.02
CA TYR A 25 -42.88 24.60 4.42
C TYR A 25 -42.12 23.54 5.22
N VAL A 26 -42.81 22.82 6.11
CA VAL A 26 -42.20 21.73 6.89
C VAL A 26 -41.84 20.56 5.97
N LYS A 27 -42.71 20.21 5.02
CA LYS A 27 -42.43 19.17 4.01
C LYS A 27 -41.27 19.55 3.10
N SER A 28 -41.23 20.77 2.59
CA SER A 28 -40.12 21.23 1.74
C SER A 28 -38.81 21.25 2.51
N ALA A 29 -38.80 21.73 3.76
CA ALA A 29 -37.61 21.71 4.61
C ALA A 29 -37.13 20.28 4.89
N SER A 30 -38.04 19.33 5.12
CA SER A 30 -37.67 17.91 5.30
C SER A 30 -37.07 17.30 4.03
N ALA A 31 -37.62 17.63 2.86
CA ALA A 31 -37.10 17.17 1.57
C ALA A 31 -35.69 17.73 1.30
N TRP A 32 -35.46 19.01 1.57
CA TRP A 32 -34.14 19.64 1.44
C TRP A 32 -33.11 19.07 2.42
N ARG A 33 -33.51 18.72 3.64
CA ARG A 33 -32.62 18.02 4.59
C ARG A 33 -32.22 16.65 4.08
N MET A 34 -33.15 15.88 3.52
CA MET A 34 -32.83 14.58 2.91
C MET A 34 -31.84 14.74 1.75
N VAL A 35 -32.09 15.67 0.83
CA VAL A 35 -31.17 15.95 -0.28
C VAL A 35 -29.79 16.35 0.23
N GLY A 36 -29.72 17.22 1.24
CA GLY A 36 -28.47 17.63 1.87
C GLY A 36 -27.69 16.43 2.44
N ILE A 37 -28.36 15.58 3.22
CA ILE A 37 -27.72 14.38 3.81
C ILE A 37 -27.25 13.42 2.72
N THR A 38 -28.08 13.13 1.72
CA THR A 38 -27.70 12.25 0.61
C THR A 38 -26.50 12.80 -0.17
N SER A 39 -26.48 14.10 -0.44
CA SER A 39 -25.36 14.75 -1.13
C SER A 39 -24.06 14.70 -0.32
N MET A 40 -24.16 14.88 1.00
CA MET A 40 -23.00 14.79 1.91
C MET A 40 -22.43 13.37 1.94
N ILE A 41 -23.30 12.34 2.00
CA ILE A 41 -22.87 10.94 1.95
C ILE A 41 -22.15 10.63 0.63
N MET A 42 -22.70 11.05 -0.50
CA MET A 42 -22.05 10.87 -1.81
C MET A 42 -20.69 11.57 -1.87
N ALA A 43 -20.59 12.79 -1.34
CA ALA A 43 -19.33 13.53 -1.29
C ALA A 43 -18.27 12.81 -0.44
N VAL A 44 -18.65 12.30 0.73
CA VAL A 44 -17.72 11.55 1.61
C VAL A 44 -17.22 10.27 0.94
N ILE A 45 -18.11 9.51 0.30
CA ILE A 45 -17.74 8.27 -0.41
C ILE A 45 -16.78 8.60 -1.57
N GLY A 46 -17.13 9.58 -2.41
CA GLY A 46 -16.31 9.97 -3.55
C GLY A 46 -14.93 10.49 -3.15
N PHE A 47 -14.87 11.33 -2.11
CA PHE A 47 -13.60 11.88 -1.61
C PHE A 47 -12.72 10.81 -0.97
N SER A 48 -13.31 9.89 -0.20
CA SER A 48 -12.58 8.77 0.40
C SER A 48 -11.98 7.86 -0.67
N TYR A 49 -12.74 7.58 -1.74
CA TYR A 49 -12.25 6.79 -2.87
C TYR A 49 -11.14 7.51 -3.64
N ALA A 50 -11.27 8.81 -3.88
CA ALA A 50 -10.24 9.61 -4.53
C ALA A 50 -8.93 9.66 -3.71
N LEU A 51 -9.04 9.79 -2.38
CA LEU A 51 -7.89 9.69 -1.47
C LEU A 51 -7.24 8.32 -1.54
N TYR A 52 -8.03 7.25 -1.50
CA TYR A 52 -7.52 5.88 -1.67
C TYR A 52 -6.76 5.73 -2.99
N GLN A 53 -7.34 6.19 -4.10
CA GLN A 53 -6.70 6.15 -5.42
C GLN A 53 -5.40 6.97 -5.47
N SER A 54 -5.32 8.07 -4.73
CA SER A 54 -4.11 8.90 -4.63
C SER A 54 -2.97 8.20 -3.87
N THR A 55 -3.24 7.16 -3.08
CA THR A 55 -2.17 6.38 -2.43
C THR A 55 -1.51 5.38 -3.39
N GLU A 56 -2.12 5.10 -4.53
CA GLU A 56 -1.54 4.23 -5.55
C GLU A 56 -0.54 5.00 -6.41
N VAL A 57 0.75 4.72 -6.20
CA VAL A 57 1.83 5.30 -6.98
C VAL A 57 2.00 4.51 -8.29
N LYS A 58 1.64 5.10 -9.43
CA LYS A 58 1.90 4.55 -10.77
C LYS A 58 3.12 5.23 -11.40
N LEU A 59 4.33 4.80 -11.02
CA LEU A 59 5.54 5.17 -11.77
C LEU A 59 5.75 4.19 -12.91
N VAL A 60 5.69 4.67 -14.15
CA VAL A 60 6.21 3.94 -15.32
C VAL A 60 7.65 4.41 -15.53
N PRO A 61 8.68 3.62 -15.16
CA PRO A 61 10.06 4.01 -15.41
C PRO A 61 10.33 4.02 -16.92
N TYR A 62 11.11 5.00 -17.39
CA TYR A 62 11.63 5.00 -18.76
C TYR A 62 13.13 4.72 -18.71
N ILE A 63 13.61 3.90 -19.64
CA ILE A 63 15.03 3.60 -19.78
C ILE A 63 15.52 4.39 -20.99
N VAL A 64 16.52 5.24 -20.81
CA VAL A 64 17.25 5.89 -21.91
C VAL A 64 18.60 5.23 -22.01
N GLU A 65 18.88 4.62 -23.16
CA GLU A 65 20.24 4.18 -23.48
C GLU A 65 20.99 5.36 -24.08
N VAL A 66 22.15 5.69 -23.51
CA VAL A 66 23.05 6.72 -24.04
C VAL A 66 24.25 6.02 -24.67
N ASP A 67 24.44 6.26 -25.96
CA ASP A 67 25.64 5.81 -26.66
C ASP A 67 26.88 6.60 -26.16
N ARG A 68 28.09 6.10 -26.42
CA ARG A 68 29.38 6.71 -26.05
C ARG A 68 29.54 8.16 -26.52
N LEU A 69 28.74 8.61 -27.49
CA LEU A 69 28.72 9.98 -28.03
C LEU A 69 27.63 10.88 -27.40
N GLY A 70 26.87 10.38 -26.42
CA GLY A 70 25.87 11.16 -25.66
C GLY A 70 24.52 11.36 -26.34
N ALA A 71 24.28 10.72 -27.49
CA ALA A 71 22.98 10.75 -28.14
C ALA A 71 21.99 9.82 -27.40
N ALA A 72 20.81 10.35 -27.05
CA ALA A 72 19.75 9.56 -26.43
C ALA A 72 19.08 8.66 -27.48
N ALA A 73 19.29 7.35 -27.39
CA ALA A 73 18.50 6.37 -28.13
C ALA A 73 17.23 6.08 -27.33
N SER A 74 16.06 6.33 -27.92
CA SER A 74 14.76 6.01 -27.31
C SER A 74 14.59 4.48 -27.25
N ALA A 75 15.02 3.86 -26.16
CA ALA A 75 14.62 2.49 -25.85
C ALA A 75 13.13 2.52 -25.45
N GLY A 76 12.33 1.62 -26.03
CA GLY A 76 10.87 1.62 -25.92
C GLY A 76 10.32 1.37 -24.50
N PHE A 77 9.02 1.10 -24.42
CA PHE A 77 8.36 0.79 -23.14
C PHE A 77 9.05 -0.41 -22.45
N PRO A 78 9.33 -0.34 -21.13
CA PRO A 78 9.86 -1.49 -20.41
C PRO A 78 8.83 -2.63 -20.51
N GLN A 79 9.27 -3.79 -20.99
CA GLN A 79 8.47 -5.01 -20.91
C GLN A 79 8.09 -5.24 -19.45
N GLN A 80 6.81 -5.55 -19.24
CA GLN A 80 6.25 -5.90 -17.94
C GLN A 80 7.18 -6.93 -17.28
N ILE A 81 7.76 -6.58 -16.14
CA ILE A 81 8.68 -7.45 -15.41
C ILE A 81 7.87 -8.71 -15.05
N GLU A 82 8.13 -9.79 -15.76
CA GLU A 82 7.67 -11.11 -15.35
C GLU A 82 8.29 -11.35 -13.97
N TYR A 83 7.42 -11.55 -12.96
CA TYR A 83 7.85 -11.82 -11.60
C TYR A 83 8.94 -12.90 -11.64
N ALA A 84 10.09 -12.63 -11.00
CA ALA A 84 11.24 -13.53 -11.02
C ALA A 84 10.81 -14.98 -10.73
N ASP A 85 11.32 -15.93 -11.51
CA ASP A 85 11.00 -17.36 -11.37
C ASP A 85 11.05 -17.74 -9.88
N PRO A 86 9.96 -18.34 -9.33
CA PRO A 86 9.92 -18.75 -7.93
C PRO A 86 11.13 -19.57 -7.47
N ARG A 87 11.77 -20.32 -8.38
CA ARG A 87 12.99 -21.08 -8.11
C ARG A 87 14.18 -20.17 -7.79
N VAL A 88 14.32 -19.06 -8.51
CA VAL A 88 15.37 -18.06 -8.29
C VAL A 88 15.14 -17.36 -6.95
N VAL A 89 13.89 -17.01 -6.63
CA VAL A 89 13.55 -16.42 -5.34
C VAL A 89 13.92 -17.36 -4.19
N ARG A 90 13.53 -18.64 -4.28
CA ARG A 90 13.87 -19.66 -3.26
C ARG A 90 15.38 -19.83 -3.10
N ALA A 91 16.11 -19.94 -4.20
CA ALA A 91 17.57 -20.09 -4.17
C ALA A 91 18.26 -18.86 -3.54
N THR A 92 17.79 -17.66 -3.89
CA THR A 92 18.33 -16.41 -3.35
C THR A 92 18.04 -16.28 -1.85
N LEU A 93 16.82 -16.63 -1.43
CA LEU A 93 16.44 -16.63 -0.01
C LEU A 93 17.25 -17.64 0.80
N GLY A 94 17.44 -18.85 0.27
CA GLY A 94 18.27 -19.88 0.89
C GLY A 94 19.73 -19.44 1.06
N SER A 95 20.30 -18.83 0.01
CA SER A 95 21.64 -18.25 0.06
C SER A 95 21.74 -17.12 1.08
N PHE A 96 20.75 -16.23 1.14
CA PHE A 96 20.69 -15.16 2.14
C PHE A 96 20.72 -15.70 3.57
N ILE A 97 19.88 -16.71 3.87
CA ILE A 97 19.79 -17.33 5.20
C ILE A 97 21.11 -18.03 5.54
N SER A 98 21.69 -18.78 4.59
CA SER A 98 22.96 -19.47 4.79
C SER A 98 24.10 -18.48 5.08
N ASN A 99 24.25 -17.42 4.29
CA ASN A 99 25.27 -16.39 4.53
C ASN A 99 25.05 -15.65 5.86
N PHE A 100 23.79 -15.36 6.22
CA PHE A 100 23.47 -14.63 7.45
C PHE A 100 23.77 -15.43 8.73
N ARG A 101 23.56 -16.74 8.70
CA ARG A 101 23.62 -17.60 9.90
C ARG A 101 24.89 -18.44 10.02
N SER A 102 25.62 -18.64 8.92
CA SER A 102 26.85 -19.42 8.94
C SER A 102 27.97 -18.70 9.70
N VAL A 103 28.73 -19.48 10.45
CA VAL A 103 29.89 -19.01 11.23
C VAL A 103 31.10 -19.87 10.86
N THR A 104 32.12 -19.23 10.30
CA THR A 104 33.37 -19.85 9.88
C THR A 104 34.56 -19.19 10.59
N PRO A 105 35.64 -19.94 10.91
CA PRO A 105 36.83 -19.38 11.53
C PRO A 105 37.69 -18.58 10.53
N ASP A 106 37.46 -18.75 9.22
CA ASP A 106 38.13 -17.96 8.19
C ASP A 106 37.52 -16.55 8.10
N ALA A 107 38.30 -15.53 8.47
CA ALA A 107 37.86 -14.14 8.47
C ALA A 107 37.52 -13.61 7.06
N VAL A 108 38.18 -14.10 6.00
CA VAL A 108 37.94 -13.66 4.62
C VAL A 108 36.59 -14.18 4.16
N VAL A 109 36.32 -15.47 4.37
CA VAL A 109 35.04 -16.09 4.01
C VAL A 109 33.90 -15.51 4.86
N GLN A 110 34.13 -15.31 6.17
CA GLN A 110 33.12 -14.71 7.04
C GLN A 110 32.75 -13.28 6.61
N LYS A 111 33.73 -12.49 6.18
CA LYS A 111 33.49 -11.17 5.61
C LYS A 111 32.66 -11.25 4.33
N GLN A 112 32.98 -12.18 3.43
CA GLN A 112 32.20 -12.38 2.20
C GLN A 112 30.74 -12.74 2.48
N TYR A 113 30.47 -13.55 3.51
CA TYR A 113 29.09 -13.86 3.92
C TYR A 113 28.35 -12.60 4.39
N ILE A 114 28.99 -11.79 5.23
CA ILE A 114 28.44 -10.52 5.70
C ILE A 114 28.14 -9.58 4.52
N ASP A 115 29.11 -9.42 3.61
CA ASP A 115 28.96 -8.57 2.43
C ASP A 115 27.80 -9.05 1.52
N LYS A 116 27.66 -10.37 1.31
CA LYS A 116 26.54 -10.95 0.56
C LYS A 116 25.19 -10.74 1.25
N THR A 117 25.14 -10.84 2.58
CA THR A 117 23.92 -10.53 3.35
C THR A 117 23.53 -9.06 3.17
N TYR A 118 24.47 -8.12 3.31
CA TYR A 118 24.19 -6.70 3.13
C TYR A 118 23.91 -6.30 1.67
N ALA A 119 24.44 -7.01 0.68
CA ALA A 119 24.13 -6.78 -0.73
C ALA A 119 22.64 -6.99 -1.07
N LEU A 120 21.93 -7.80 -0.27
CA LEU A 120 20.50 -8.06 -0.41
C LEU A 120 19.63 -7.18 0.50
N LEU A 121 20.25 -6.27 1.26
CA LEU A 121 19.57 -5.37 2.19
C LEU A 121 19.66 -3.92 1.71
N ARG A 122 18.53 -3.22 1.76
CA ARG A 122 18.47 -1.80 1.41
C ARG A 122 18.78 -0.95 2.64
N SER A 123 19.66 0.04 2.50
CA SER A 123 20.22 0.81 3.63
C SER A 123 19.19 1.52 4.51
N ALA A 124 18.07 1.97 3.92
CA ALA A 124 17.01 2.71 4.62
C ALA A 124 15.86 1.82 5.14
N ASP A 125 16.00 0.49 5.07
CA ASP A 125 14.92 -0.45 5.37
C ASP A 125 15.00 -0.93 6.84
N PRO A 126 13.88 -1.06 7.59
CA PRO A 126 13.88 -1.56 8.96
C PRO A 126 14.51 -2.95 9.11
N ALA A 127 14.52 -3.75 8.04
CA ALA A 127 15.21 -5.04 8.00
C ALA A 127 16.72 -4.92 8.26
N THR A 128 17.35 -3.90 7.68
CA THR A 128 18.79 -3.62 7.85
C THR A 128 19.11 -3.24 9.28
N GLU A 129 18.27 -2.41 9.90
CA GLU A 129 18.40 -2.05 11.31
C GLU A 129 18.31 -3.26 12.23
N LYS A 130 17.36 -4.18 11.96
CA LYS A 130 17.20 -5.42 12.72
C LYS A 130 18.43 -6.33 12.63
N ILE A 131 19.00 -6.47 11.44
CA ILE A 131 20.18 -7.30 11.20
C ILE A 131 21.43 -6.67 11.82
N ASN A 132 21.58 -5.35 11.73
CA ASN A 132 22.64 -4.60 12.42
C ASN A 132 22.58 -4.83 13.93
N ALA A 133 21.40 -4.72 14.52
CA ALA A 133 21.21 -4.97 15.95
C ALA A 133 21.59 -6.42 16.33
N TRP A 134 21.23 -7.39 15.50
CA TRP A 134 21.58 -8.79 15.72
C TRP A 134 23.09 -9.05 15.68
N PHE A 135 23.80 -8.53 14.67
CA PHE A 135 25.25 -8.72 14.56
C PHE A 135 26.04 -8.00 15.66
N ARG A 136 25.55 -6.88 16.19
CA ARG A 136 26.17 -6.21 17.35
C ARG A 136 26.19 -7.10 18.59
N SER A 137 25.10 -7.83 18.87
CA SER A 137 25.05 -8.76 20.01
C SER A 137 25.57 -10.16 19.69
N ASN A 138 25.61 -10.54 18.41
CA ASN A 138 25.99 -11.88 17.96
C ASN A 138 27.05 -11.80 16.85
N SER A 139 28.19 -11.21 17.17
CA SER A 139 29.33 -11.11 16.27
C SER A 139 29.79 -12.51 15.81
N PRO A 140 29.81 -12.80 14.50
CA PRO A 140 30.26 -14.09 14.00
C PRO A 140 31.76 -14.30 14.26
N PHE A 141 32.56 -13.23 14.30
CA PHE A 141 33.99 -13.30 14.61
C PHE A 141 34.27 -13.72 16.06
N ASP A 142 33.42 -13.28 17.00
CA ASP A 142 33.54 -13.71 18.40
C ASP A 142 33.04 -15.14 18.58
N ARG A 143 31.93 -15.51 17.92
CA ARG A 143 31.39 -16.88 17.95
C ARG A 143 32.36 -17.90 17.34
N ALA A 144 33.04 -17.53 16.26
CA ALA A 144 33.99 -18.40 15.56
C ALA A 144 35.16 -18.85 16.45
N ARG A 145 35.46 -18.15 17.56
CA ARG A 145 36.45 -18.61 18.56
C ARG A 145 35.99 -19.84 19.34
N SER A 146 34.69 -20.05 19.46
CA SER A 146 34.09 -21.10 20.28
C SER A 146 33.51 -22.25 19.44
N MET A 147 32.87 -21.95 18.32
CA MET A 147 32.21 -22.93 17.47
C MET A 147 32.04 -22.44 16.04
N THR A 148 31.90 -23.39 15.13
CA THR A 148 31.54 -23.16 13.73
C THR A 148 30.10 -23.59 13.49
N ILE A 149 29.42 -22.94 12.55
CA ILE A 149 28.03 -23.22 12.21
C ILE A 149 27.92 -23.28 10.69
N ALA A 150 27.51 -24.44 10.18
CA ALA A 150 27.18 -24.65 8.76
C ALA A 150 25.66 -24.75 8.60
N ILE A 151 25.11 -24.06 7.60
CA ILE A 151 23.67 -24.00 7.36
C ILE A 151 23.35 -24.59 5.99
N GLU A 152 22.51 -25.62 6.00
CA GLU A 152 21.91 -26.22 4.82
C GLU A 152 20.41 -25.92 4.80
N VAL A 153 19.93 -25.33 3.71
CA VAL A 153 18.51 -24.97 3.56
C VAL A 153 17.84 -26.04 2.72
N THR A 154 16.94 -26.80 3.33
CA THR A 154 16.12 -27.80 2.65
C THR A 154 14.78 -27.21 2.22
N ASN A 155 14.21 -27.75 1.14
CA ASN A 155 12.91 -27.36 0.60
C ASN A 155 11.79 -28.27 1.13
#